data_AF-A0A1F8X7L9-F1
#
_entry.id   AF-A0A1F8X7L9-F1
#
_cell.length_a   1.000
_cell.length_b   1.000
_cell.length_c   1.000
_cell.angle_alpha   90.00
_cell.angle_beta   90.00
_cell.angle_gamma   90.00
#
_symmetry.space_group_name_H-M   'P 1'
#
loop_
_entity.id
_entity.type
_entity.pdbx_description
1 polymer ?
#
loop_
_entity_poly.entity_id
_entity_poly.type
_entity_poly.pdbx_seq_one_letter_code
_entity_poly.pdbx_strand_id
1 'polypeptide(L)'
;MDPEKGPETALSCYYCHAPLVLQNEVISGGESGSTYFPNRSFDERLKSSGVGCAACHVREAGVLGPPGTKGVKGSPEANHASTRSDFFERAEFCAACHQLDEGYELNGKLLVNTFNEWKESEYGRNNIPCQGCHMPGRRHLFRGIHDPEMVKKGVKFEVERADAGSRIGAKLRITNSGVGHYFPTYVTPLVVVKGFLIDAKGKVLKGTVKETMIGRKVSLDLARELFDTRIPPFGSFEFDYDVRRPAKADRIVFEVWVFPDEFYNRFFENSLKMRDPAMKMEELKEALKTTSGSGYILFKREIFI
;
A
#
# COMPACT_ATOMS: atom_id res chain seq x y z
N MET A 1 -17.01 -12.31 8.23
CA MET A 1 -16.57 -13.31 9.23
C MET A 1 -17.31 -13.05 10.52
N ASP A 2 -17.77 -14.10 11.19
CA ASP A 2 -18.43 -14.02 12.50
C ASP A 2 -17.36 -14.22 13.59
N PRO A 3 -16.97 -13.17 14.34
CA PRO A 3 -15.87 -13.26 15.31
C PRO A 3 -16.11 -14.29 16.40
N GLU A 4 -17.36 -14.61 16.72
CA GLU A 4 -17.70 -15.62 17.73
C GLU A 4 -17.46 -17.05 17.22
N LYS A 5 -17.57 -17.27 15.90
CA LYS A 5 -17.36 -18.59 15.27
C LYS A 5 -15.91 -18.87 14.91
N GLY A 6 -15.08 -17.83 14.83
CA GLY A 6 -13.65 -17.94 14.54
C GLY A 6 -12.83 -16.91 15.32
N PRO A 7 -12.83 -16.95 16.65
CA PRO A 7 -12.27 -15.89 17.49
C PRO A 7 -10.75 -15.73 17.34
N GLU A 8 -10.02 -16.83 17.15
CA GLU A 8 -8.59 -16.82 16.90
C GLU A 8 -8.24 -16.03 15.64
N THR A 9 -8.89 -16.34 14.52
CA THR A 9 -8.69 -15.64 13.25
C THR A 9 -9.19 -14.20 13.32
N ALA A 10 -10.28 -13.92 14.05
CA ALA A 10 -10.75 -12.55 14.23
C ALA A 10 -9.70 -11.71 14.98
N LEU A 11 -9.16 -12.24 16.07
CA LEU A 11 -8.12 -11.58 16.86
C LEU A 11 -6.83 -11.36 16.07
N SER A 12 -6.43 -12.31 15.21
CA SER A 12 -5.27 -12.10 14.33
C SER A 12 -5.49 -10.97 13.32
N CYS A 13 -6.72 -10.81 12.80
CA CYS A 13 -7.07 -9.65 11.97
C CYS A 13 -7.07 -8.34 12.78
N TYR A 14 -7.64 -8.36 13.98
CA TYR A 14 -7.77 -7.18 14.84
C TYR A 14 -6.43 -6.63 15.30
N TYR A 15 -5.42 -7.48 15.47
CA TYR A 15 -4.08 -7.08 15.85
C TYR A 15 -3.54 -5.90 15.02
N CYS A 16 -3.79 -5.89 13.70
CA CYS A 16 -3.36 -4.80 12.83
C CYS A 16 -4.49 -3.81 12.49
N HIS A 17 -5.72 -4.30 12.31
CA HIS A 17 -6.81 -3.51 11.71
C HIS A 17 -7.76 -2.87 12.73
N ALA A 18 -7.79 -3.37 13.96
CA ALA A 18 -8.60 -2.88 15.08
C ALA A 18 -7.86 -3.14 16.41
N PRO A 19 -6.66 -2.58 16.60
CA PRO A 19 -5.73 -3.00 17.67
C PRO A 19 -6.19 -2.65 19.09
N LEU A 20 -7.21 -1.80 19.26
CA LEU A 20 -7.72 -1.49 20.59
C LEU A 20 -8.68 -2.59 21.03
N VAL A 21 -8.48 -3.10 22.25
CA VAL A 21 -9.37 -4.11 22.84
C VAL A 21 -10.84 -3.69 22.79
N LEU A 22 -11.15 -2.40 22.94
CA LEU A 22 -12.52 -1.87 22.87
C LEU A 22 -13.17 -2.00 21.47
N GLN A 23 -12.40 -2.27 20.43
CA GLN A 23 -12.89 -2.51 19.07
C GLN A 23 -13.25 -3.98 18.80
N ASN A 24 -12.84 -4.89 19.68
CA ASN A 24 -12.90 -6.33 19.44
C ASN A 24 -14.14 -6.93 20.11
N GLU A 25 -14.99 -7.63 19.37
CA GLU A 25 -16.16 -8.32 19.92
C GLU A 25 -15.78 -9.50 20.83
N VAL A 26 -14.59 -10.06 20.63
CA VAL A 26 -14.04 -11.20 21.36
C VAL A 26 -12.66 -10.86 21.93
N ILE A 27 -12.28 -11.49 23.04
CA ILE A 27 -10.96 -11.39 23.67
C ILE A 27 -10.43 -12.78 24.04
N SER A 28 -9.11 -12.91 24.12
CA SER A 28 -8.42 -14.10 24.59
C SER A 28 -8.05 -13.99 26.07
N GLY A 29 -8.02 -15.13 26.79
CA GLY A 29 -7.66 -15.22 28.20
C GLY A 29 -7.37 -16.65 28.68
N GLY A 30 -7.23 -16.82 29.99
CA GLY A 30 -6.77 -18.07 30.63
C GLY A 30 -5.24 -18.16 30.73
N GLU A 31 -4.72 -19.15 31.47
CA GLU A 31 -3.28 -19.29 31.76
C GLU A 31 -2.39 -19.38 30.50
N SER A 32 -2.93 -19.89 29.38
CA SER A 32 -2.24 -20.00 28.09
C SER A 32 -2.69 -18.96 27.06
N GLY A 33 -3.68 -18.11 27.37
CA GLY A 33 -4.30 -17.20 26.41
C GLY A 33 -5.12 -17.90 25.30
N SER A 34 -5.36 -19.21 25.39
CA SER A 34 -6.03 -19.99 24.33
C SER A 34 -7.54 -20.10 24.49
N THR A 35 -8.13 -19.44 25.49
CA THR A 35 -9.59 -19.43 25.72
C THR A 35 -10.18 -18.10 25.27
N TYR A 36 -11.30 -18.14 24.55
CA TYR A 36 -11.93 -16.96 23.97
C TYR A 36 -13.27 -16.65 24.63
N PHE A 37 -13.55 -15.37 24.84
CA PHE A 37 -14.77 -14.90 25.48
C PHE A 37 -15.34 -13.68 24.76
N PRO A 38 -16.67 -13.47 24.78
CA PRO A 38 -17.27 -12.20 24.39
C PRO A 38 -16.70 -11.04 25.22
N ASN A 39 -16.34 -9.95 24.56
CA ASN A 39 -15.74 -8.80 25.20
C ASN A 39 -16.80 -7.84 25.75
N ARG A 40 -16.94 -7.78 27.08
CA ARG A 40 -17.89 -6.88 27.74
C ARG A 40 -17.55 -5.40 27.60
N SER A 41 -16.32 -5.09 27.21
CA SER A 41 -15.83 -3.72 26.98
C SER A 41 -15.89 -3.32 25.51
N PHE A 42 -16.43 -4.16 24.62
CA PHE A 42 -16.62 -3.83 23.22
C PHE A 42 -17.53 -2.59 23.06
N ASP A 43 -17.08 -1.62 22.28
CA ASP A 43 -17.85 -0.45 21.87
C ASP A 43 -18.01 -0.46 20.35
N GLU A 44 -19.23 -0.73 19.89
CA GLU A 44 -19.57 -0.81 18.47
C GLU A 44 -19.21 0.47 17.70
N ARG A 45 -19.23 1.63 18.37
CA ARG A 45 -18.88 2.92 17.75
C ARG A 45 -17.40 3.01 17.39
N LEU A 46 -16.54 2.26 18.08
CA LEU A 46 -15.10 2.24 17.83
C LEU A 46 -14.69 1.23 16.76
N LYS A 47 -15.57 0.28 16.41
CA LYS A 47 -15.27 -0.79 15.45
C LYS A 47 -14.73 -0.30 14.11
N SER A 48 -15.27 0.81 13.59
CA SER A 48 -14.85 1.40 12.31
C SER A 48 -13.72 2.42 12.42
N SER A 49 -13.21 2.71 13.63
CA SER A 49 -12.18 3.73 13.83
C SER A 49 -10.76 3.28 13.45
N GLY A 50 -10.56 1.98 13.22
CA GLY A 50 -9.29 1.40 12.77
C GLY A 50 -8.11 1.77 13.67
N VAL A 51 -6.97 2.13 13.06
CA VAL A 51 -5.76 2.55 13.79
C VAL A 51 -5.85 4.04 14.15
N GLY A 52 -6.35 4.34 15.35
CA GLY A 52 -6.43 5.70 15.90
C GLY A 52 -5.28 6.11 16.82
N CYS A 53 -5.35 7.29 17.45
CA CYS A 53 -4.29 7.80 18.33
C CYS A 53 -3.93 6.82 19.46
N ALA A 54 -4.97 6.26 20.12
CA ALA A 54 -4.78 5.32 21.22
C ALA A 54 -4.13 4.00 20.77
N ALA A 55 -4.33 3.59 19.51
CA ALA A 55 -3.71 2.38 18.96
C ALA A 55 -2.19 2.44 19.02
N CYS A 56 -1.60 3.63 18.89
CA CYS A 56 -0.15 3.84 18.97
C CYS A 56 0.31 4.33 20.35
N HIS A 57 -0.44 5.24 20.95
CA HIS A 57 0.03 6.01 22.10
C HIS A 57 -0.49 5.53 23.46
N VAL A 58 -1.50 4.66 23.54
CA VAL A 58 -1.98 4.14 24.83
C VAL A 58 -1.40 2.75 25.09
N ARG A 59 -0.60 2.62 26.15
CA ARG A 59 0.04 1.37 26.59
C ARG A 59 0.09 1.36 28.11
N GLU A 60 -0.09 0.20 28.73
CA GLU A 60 0.07 0.02 30.19
C GLU A 60 -0.66 1.09 31.03
N ALA A 61 -1.90 1.43 30.63
CA ALA A 61 -2.73 2.49 31.24
C ALA A 61 -2.15 3.93 31.20
N GLY A 62 -1.08 4.17 30.43
CA GLY A 62 -0.47 5.47 30.22
C GLY A 62 -0.45 5.92 28.76
N VAL A 63 -0.06 7.18 28.54
CA VAL A 63 0.18 7.75 27.21
C VAL A 63 1.68 7.77 26.93
N LEU A 64 2.13 7.08 25.89
CA LEU A 64 3.53 6.99 25.48
C LEU A 64 3.75 7.72 24.16
N GLY A 65 4.94 8.28 23.97
CA GLY A 65 5.31 8.92 22.71
C GLY A 65 6.81 9.17 22.58
N PRO A 66 7.25 9.74 21.45
CA PRO A 66 8.67 10.01 21.23
C PRO A 66 9.19 11.07 22.23
N PRO A 67 10.50 11.11 22.51
CA PRO A 67 11.11 12.18 23.30
C PRO A 67 10.80 13.55 22.72
N GLY A 68 10.73 14.62 23.50
CA GLY A 68 10.45 15.97 22.97
C GLY A 68 11.50 16.44 21.96
N THR A 69 11.11 17.23 20.96
CA THR A 69 12.03 17.81 19.98
C THR A 69 12.83 18.94 20.62
N LYS A 70 14.17 18.87 20.59
CA LYS A 70 15.03 19.96 21.09
C LYS A 70 14.71 21.26 20.33
N GLY A 71 14.53 22.36 21.06
CA GLY A 71 14.29 23.69 20.47
C GLY A 71 12.83 24.06 20.21
N VAL A 72 11.88 23.14 20.38
CA VAL A 72 10.44 23.46 20.37
C VAL A 72 10.04 23.90 21.78
N LYS A 73 10.00 25.22 22.01
CA LYS A 73 9.41 25.80 23.23
C LYS A 73 7.88 25.74 23.11
N GLY A 74 7.20 25.18 24.12
CA GLY A 74 5.74 25.30 24.26
C GLY A 74 4.92 24.27 23.48
N SER A 75 5.20 22.98 23.63
CA SER A 75 4.07 22.04 23.55
C SER A 75 3.12 22.37 24.71
N PRO A 76 1.79 22.50 24.48
CA PRO A 76 0.85 22.59 25.58
C PRO A 76 1.15 21.47 26.57
N GLU A 77 1.21 21.78 27.87
CA GLU A 77 1.23 20.72 28.87
C GLU A 77 0.00 19.87 28.63
N ALA A 78 0.21 18.62 28.22
CA ALA A 78 -0.88 17.69 28.06
C ALA A 78 -1.48 17.49 29.46
N ASN A 79 -2.81 17.55 29.57
CA ASN A 79 -3.53 17.32 30.84
C ASN A 79 -3.46 15.85 31.32
N HIS A 80 -2.51 15.07 30.79
CA HIS A 80 -2.25 13.68 31.13
C HIS A 80 -0.73 13.48 31.26
N ALA A 81 -0.33 12.60 32.19
CA ALA A 81 1.06 12.15 32.25
C ALA A 81 1.43 11.48 30.91
N SER A 82 2.64 11.73 30.43
CA SER A 82 3.17 11.06 29.25
C SER A 82 4.55 10.49 29.49
N THR A 83 4.75 9.24 29.07
CA THR A 83 6.04 8.55 29.16
C THR A 83 6.74 8.64 27.81
N ARG A 84 8.00 9.07 27.82
CA ARG A 84 8.79 9.22 26.60
C ARG A 84 9.56 7.93 26.32
N SER A 85 9.53 7.47 25.07
CA SER A 85 10.32 6.32 24.62
C SER A 85 10.87 6.59 23.22
N ASP A 86 12.18 6.37 23.06
CA ASP A 86 12.89 6.45 21.78
C ASP A 86 12.43 5.39 20.76
N PHE A 87 11.77 4.32 21.21
CA PHE A 87 11.20 3.29 20.34
C PHE A 87 10.20 3.87 19.32
N PHE A 88 9.49 4.95 19.66
CA PHE A 88 8.58 5.63 18.74
C PHE A 88 9.28 6.29 17.54
N GLU A 89 10.61 6.40 17.57
CA GLU A 89 11.43 6.93 16.46
C GLU A 89 12.11 5.82 15.65
N ARG A 90 11.91 4.55 16.04
CA ARG A 90 12.49 3.37 15.38
C ARG A 90 11.49 2.72 14.40
N ALA A 91 11.98 2.16 13.31
CA ALA A 91 11.13 1.51 12.30
C ALA A 91 10.44 0.25 12.84
N GLU A 92 11.06 -0.40 13.82
CA GLU A 92 10.54 -1.56 14.56
C GLU A 92 9.19 -1.27 15.22
N PHE A 93 8.89 -0.02 15.57
CA PHE A 93 7.56 0.35 16.05
C PHE A 93 6.47 0.07 15.01
N CYS A 94 6.77 0.32 13.73
CA CYS A 94 5.86 0.07 12.61
C CYS A 94 5.82 -1.42 12.23
N ALA A 95 6.89 -2.18 12.54
CA ALA A 95 6.99 -3.59 12.21
C ALA A 95 5.88 -4.44 12.84
N ALA A 96 5.34 -4.03 14.00
CA ALA A 96 4.23 -4.73 14.65
C ALA A 96 3.05 -5.01 13.70
N CYS A 97 2.71 -4.09 12.79
CA CYS A 97 1.63 -4.31 11.82
C CYS A 97 2.14 -4.49 10.38
N HIS A 98 3.32 -3.95 10.06
CA HIS A 98 3.89 -3.97 8.71
C HIS A 98 4.85 -5.14 8.45
N GLN A 99 4.98 -6.05 9.41
CA GLN A 99 5.62 -7.35 9.30
C GLN A 99 4.76 -8.38 10.03
N LEU A 100 4.46 -9.49 9.37
CA LEU A 100 3.99 -10.67 10.09
C LEU A 100 5.14 -11.67 10.22
N ASP A 101 5.10 -12.50 11.25
CA ASP A 101 6.04 -13.62 11.43
C ASP A 101 5.43 -14.93 10.89
N GLU A 102 4.10 -14.96 10.72
CA GLU A 102 3.32 -16.08 10.21
C GLU A 102 2.10 -15.58 9.43
N GLY A 103 1.49 -16.45 8.61
CA GLY A 103 0.29 -16.13 7.84
C GLY A 103 0.38 -16.57 6.39
N TYR A 104 -0.32 -15.87 5.50
CA TYR A 104 -0.27 -16.17 4.07
C TYR A 104 1.13 -15.92 3.51
N GLU A 105 1.74 -17.00 3.03
CA GLU A 105 3.05 -16.99 2.39
C GLU A 105 2.91 -17.52 0.96
N LEU A 106 3.53 -16.83 0.00
CA LEU A 106 3.62 -17.29 -1.38
C LEU A 106 5.05 -17.12 -1.86
N ASN A 107 5.61 -18.17 -2.46
CA ASN A 107 6.96 -18.17 -3.02
C ASN A 107 8.03 -17.68 -2.00
N GLY A 108 7.97 -18.16 -0.75
CA GLY A 108 8.94 -17.82 0.30
C GLY A 108 8.80 -16.41 0.90
N LYS A 109 7.71 -15.70 0.60
CA LYS A 109 7.48 -14.31 1.02
C LYS A 109 6.08 -14.17 1.63
N LEU A 110 6.01 -13.71 2.87
CA LEU A 110 4.74 -13.33 3.50
C LEU A 110 4.06 -12.21 2.72
N LEU A 111 2.72 -12.16 2.76
CA LEU A 111 1.98 -11.09 2.10
C LEU A 111 2.19 -9.72 2.79
N VAL A 112 2.47 -9.74 4.09
CA VAL A 112 2.86 -8.57 4.89
C VAL A 112 4.33 -8.70 5.26
N ASN A 113 5.21 -8.11 4.45
CA ASN A 113 6.67 -8.27 4.55
C ASN A 113 7.44 -6.93 4.42
N THR A 114 6.76 -5.80 4.60
CA THR A 114 7.30 -4.47 4.29
C THR A 114 8.48 -4.11 5.16
N PHE A 115 8.48 -4.51 6.44
CA PHE A 115 9.61 -4.25 7.32
C PHE A 115 10.86 -5.01 6.88
N ASN A 116 10.74 -6.29 6.50
CA ASN A 116 11.88 -7.06 5.99
C ASN A 116 12.40 -6.47 4.67
N GLU A 117 11.51 -6.09 3.75
CA GLU A 117 11.88 -5.37 2.53
C GLU A 117 12.67 -4.08 2.84
N TRP A 118 12.23 -3.33 3.86
CA TRP A 118 12.95 -2.15 4.36
C TRP A 118 14.30 -2.49 4.97
N LYS A 119 14.35 -3.50 5.85
CA LYS A 119 15.52 -3.93 6.59
C LYS A 119 16.65 -4.39 5.66
N GLU A 120 16.29 -5.07 4.58
CA GLU A 120 17.23 -5.57 3.56
C GLU A 120 17.78 -4.46 2.65
N SER A 121 17.08 -3.32 2.55
CA SER A 121 17.46 -2.17 1.73
C SER A 121 18.57 -1.31 2.35
N GLU A 122 19.10 -0.34 1.59
CA GLU A 122 20.01 0.66 2.14
C GLU A 122 19.34 1.56 3.20
N TYR A 123 18.02 1.72 3.17
CA TYR A 123 17.31 2.51 4.18
C TYR A 123 17.34 1.80 5.53
N GLY A 124 17.10 0.49 5.56
CA GLY A 124 17.25 -0.34 6.75
C GLY A 124 18.68 -0.35 7.27
N ARG A 125 19.65 -0.58 6.38
CA ARG A 125 21.08 -0.61 6.73
C ARG A 125 21.59 0.72 7.30
N ASN A 126 21.04 1.85 6.85
CA ASN A 126 21.38 3.18 7.34
C ASN A 126 20.44 3.68 8.46
N ASN A 127 19.56 2.81 9.00
CA ASN A 127 18.59 3.14 10.04
C ASN A 127 17.71 4.36 9.71
N ILE A 128 17.31 4.52 8.45
CA ILE A 128 16.36 5.56 8.03
C ILE A 128 14.96 5.07 8.41
N PRO A 129 14.29 5.66 9.42
CA PRO A 129 13.06 5.11 9.95
C PRO A 129 11.86 5.41 9.06
N CYS A 130 10.81 4.58 9.13
CA CYS A 130 9.56 4.77 8.40
C CYS A 130 8.98 6.17 8.62
N GLN A 131 9.05 6.63 9.87
CA GLN A 131 8.58 7.93 10.35
C GLN A 131 9.25 9.10 9.60
N GLY A 132 10.49 8.95 9.14
CA GLY A 132 11.21 9.98 8.41
C GLY A 132 10.47 10.42 7.13
N CYS A 133 9.86 9.48 6.43
CA CYS A 133 9.12 9.72 5.19
C CYS A 133 7.60 9.80 5.42
N HIS A 134 7.04 8.91 6.25
CA HIS A 134 5.58 8.79 6.45
C HIS A 134 5.05 9.71 7.55
N MET A 135 5.89 10.17 8.48
CA MET A 135 5.54 11.10 9.55
C MET A 135 6.48 12.33 9.59
N PRO A 136 6.67 13.05 8.48
CA PRO A 136 7.70 14.07 8.38
C PRO A 136 7.44 15.22 9.35
N GLY A 137 8.42 15.51 10.20
CA GLY A 137 8.28 16.49 11.28
C GLY A 137 7.29 16.06 12.36
N ARG A 138 7.14 14.75 12.61
CA ARG A 138 6.22 14.14 13.59
C ARG A 138 4.73 14.39 13.30
N ARG A 139 4.41 14.70 12.05
CA ARG A 139 3.02 14.85 11.60
C ARG A 139 2.43 13.48 11.28
N HIS A 140 1.24 13.20 11.77
CA HIS A 140 0.50 11.95 11.58
C HIS A 140 -0.15 11.89 10.17
N LEU A 141 0.64 12.10 9.12
CA LEU A 141 0.14 12.16 7.74
C LEU A 141 -0.01 10.78 7.11
N PHE A 142 0.93 9.86 7.40
CA PHE A 142 0.92 8.47 6.93
C PHE A 142 0.72 8.33 5.42
N ARG A 143 1.22 9.28 4.63
CA ARG A 143 1.05 9.28 3.17
C ARG A 143 1.71 8.04 2.60
N GLY A 144 1.00 7.34 1.72
CA GLY A 144 1.47 6.13 1.08
C GLY A 144 1.04 6.08 -0.38
N ILE A 145 0.66 4.89 -0.85
CA ILE A 145 0.30 4.65 -2.26
C ILE A 145 -0.95 5.44 -2.71
N HIS A 146 -1.83 5.86 -1.78
CA HIS A 146 -2.99 6.71 -2.08
C HIS A 146 -2.66 8.20 -2.26
N ASP A 147 -1.44 8.66 -1.98
CA ASP A 147 -1.02 10.05 -2.15
C ASP A 147 -0.11 10.18 -3.41
N PRO A 148 -0.58 10.81 -4.50
CA PRO A 148 0.18 10.89 -5.74
C PRO A 148 1.53 11.59 -5.59
N GLU A 149 1.61 12.62 -4.74
CA GLU A 149 2.84 13.40 -4.55
C GLU A 149 3.87 12.65 -3.71
N MET A 150 3.43 11.82 -2.77
CA MET A 150 4.28 10.86 -2.06
C MET A 150 4.89 9.86 -3.04
N VAL A 151 4.08 9.27 -3.91
CA VAL A 151 4.56 8.27 -4.87
C VAL A 151 5.50 8.90 -5.90
N LYS A 152 5.19 10.07 -6.45
CA LYS A 152 6.08 10.79 -7.38
C LYS A 152 7.45 11.10 -6.80
N LYS A 153 7.55 11.35 -5.49
CA LYS A 153 8.85 11.56 -4.82
C LYS A 153 9.66 10.28 -4.68
N GLY A 154 8.98 9.14 -4.59
CA GLY A 154 9.61 7.83 -4.42
C GLY A 154 10.16 7.21 -5.70
N VAL A 155 9.69 7.64 -6.88
CA VAL A 155 10.07 7.03 -8.16
C VAL A 155 10.55 8.05 -9.19
N LYS A 156 11.49 7.63 -10.03
CA LYS A 156 12.03 8.42 -11.14
C LYS A 156 11.59 7.82 -12.47
N PHE A 157 11.23 8.68 -13.42
CA PHE A 157 10.84 8.30 -14.78
C PHE A 157 11.86 8.81 -15.78
N GLU A 158 12.36 7.94 -16.64
CA GLU A 158 13.29 8.27 -17.71
C GLU A 158 12.75 7.69 -19.01
N VAL A 159 12.73 8.49 -20.08
CA VAL A 159 12.26 8.05 -21.38
C VAL A 159 13.36 8.25 -22.40
N GLU A 160 13.71 7.17 -23.07
CA GLU A 160 14.71 7.12 -24.13
C GLU A 160 14.02 6.75 -25.43
N ARG A 161 14.38 7.42 -26.53
CA ARG A 161 13.89 7.07 -27.86
C ARG A 161 14.91 6.23 -28.59
N ALA A 162 14.40 5.24 -29.30
CA ALA A 162 15.16 4.35 -30.17
C ALA A 162 14.37 4.15 -31.47
N ASP A 163 14.09 5.25 -32.18
CA ASP A 163 13.37 5.16 -33.45
C ASP A 163 14.21 4.45 -34.51
N ALA A 164 13.56 3.60 -35.30
CA ALA A 164 14.20 2.87 -36.38
C ALA A 164 13.31 2.86 -37.63
N GLY A 165 13.45 3.87 -38.48
CA GLY A 165 12.82 3.92 -39.81
C GLY A 165 11.30 3.70 -39.81
N SER A 166 10.88 2.50 -40.19
CA SER A 166 9.46 2.09 -40.28
C SER A 166 8.81 1.74 -38.94
N ARG A 167 9.57 1.79 -37.83
CA ARG A 167 9.12 1.50 -36.47
C ARG A 167 9.38 2.69 -35.54
N ILE A 168 8.49 2.86 -34.57
CA ILE A 168 8.66 3.82 -33.48
C ILE A 168 9.01 3.01 -32.23
N GLY A 169 10.23 3.24 -31.76
CA GLY A 169 10.80 2.57 -30.59
C GLY A 169 11.06 3.59 -29.49
N ALA A 170 10.64 3.28 -28.26
CA ALA A 170 10.96 4.07 -27.09
C ALA A 170 10.96 3.18 -25.84
N LYS A 171 11.80 3.52 -24.87
CA LYS A 171 11.90 2.83 -23.59
C LYS A 171 11.48 3.78 -22.48
N LEU A 172 10.54 3.36 -21.65
CA LEU A 172 10.26 4.02 -20.37
C LEU A 172 10.93 3.21 -19.25
N ARG A 173 11.86 3.83 -18.55
CA ARG A 173 12.46 3.30 -17.32
C ARG A 173 11.79 3.94 -16.11
N ILE A 174 11.37 3.11 -15.17
CA ILE A 174 10.81 3.52 -13.88
C ILE A 174 11.75 3.00 -12.81
N THR A 175 12.32 3.89 -12.00
CA THR A 175 13.28 3.54 -10.96
C THR A 175 12.68 3.82 -9.59
N ASN A 176 12.76 2.85 -8.69
CA ASN A 176 12.48 3.08 -7.28
C ASN A 176 13.65 3.83 -6.66
N SER A 177 13.61 5.16 -6.74
CA SER A 177 14.73 6.03 -6.34
C SER A 177 14.68 6.48 -4.88
N GLY A 178 13.52 6.37 -4.23
CA GLY A 178 13.23 7.00 -2.95
C GLY A 178 12.40 6.15 -1.97
N VAL A 179 12.07 4.90 -2.30
CA VAL A 179 11.28 4.02 -1.44
C VAL A 179 12.17 2.94 -0.83
N GLY A 180 12.20 2.88 0.49
CA GLY A 180 13.03 1.93 1.24
C GLY A 180 12.56 0.49 1.18
N HIS A 181 11.38 0.21 0.62
CA HIS A 181 10.84 -1.13 0.41
C HIS A 181 10.48 -1.30 -1.08
N TYR A 182 9.91 -2.46 -1.45
CA TYR A 182 9.49 -2.67 -2.84
C TYR A 182 8.41 -1.67 -3.26
N PHE A 183 8.44 -1.24 -4.53
CA PHE A 183 7.44 -0.36 -5.12
C PHE A 183 6.55 -1.09 -6.15
N PRO A 184 5.22 -1.06 -5.96
CA PRO A 184 4.54 -0.83 -4.69
C PRO A 184 4.67 -2.06 -3.78
N THR A 185 4.71 -1.91 -2.45
CA THR A 185 4.70 -3.05 -1.52
C THR A 185 3.27 -3.60 -1.35
N TYR A 186 3.12 -4.76 -0.72
CA TYR A 186 1.89 -5.57 -0.64
C TYR A 186 1.39 -6.14 -1.96
N VAL A 187 0.29 -6.90 -1.88
CA VAL A 187 -0.47 -7.44 -3.02
C VAL A 187 -1.64 -6.55 -3.43
N THR A 188 -1.97 -5.53 -2.63
CA THR A 188 -3.15 -4.68 -2.82
C THR A 188 -3.02 -3.72 -4.00
N PRO A 189 -1.92 -2.94 -4.11
CA PRO A 189 -1.79 -1.96 -5.19
C PRO A 189 -1.26 -2.57 -6.49
N LEU A 190 -1.65 -1.97 -7.61
CA LEU A 190 -1.14 -2.31 -8.94
C LEU A 190 -0.77 -1.03 -9.69
N VAL A 191 0.39 -1.02 -10.34
CA VAL A 191 0.81 0.05 -11.25
C VAL A 191 0.70 -0.45 -12.68
N VAL A 192 0.01 0.29 -13.54
CA VAL A 192 -0.17 -0.05 -14.96
C VAL A 192 0.58 0.95 -15.81
N VAL A 193 1.50 0.46 -16.64
CA VAL A 193 2.28 1.25 -17.58
C VAL A 193 1.69 1.06 -18.96
N LYS A 194 1.40 2.16 -19.66
CA LYS A 194 0.84 2.18 -21.02
C LYS A 194 1.72 3.00 -21.95
N GLY A 195 1.92 2.50 -23.16
CA GLY A 195 2.50 3.24 -24.28
C GLY A 195 1.55 3.18 -25.48
N PHE A 196 1.30 4.30 -26.14
CA PHE A 196 0.44 4.35 -27.32
C PHE A 196 0.77 5.54 -28.22
N LEU A 197 0.37 5.48 -29.49
CA LEU A 197 0.50 6.60 -30.42
C LEU A 197 -0.82 7.37 -30.51
N ILE A 198 -0.70 8.69 -30.68
CA ILE A 198 -1.81 9.58 -31.00
C ILE A 198 -1.59 10.24 -32.36
N ASP A 199 -2.67 10.61 -33.03
CA ASP A 199 -2.62 11.48 -34.21
C ASP A 199 -2.49 12.96 -33.81
N ALA A 200 -2.32 13.84 -34.81
CA ALA A 200 -2.18 15.29 -34.60
C ALA A 200 -3.41 15.95 -33.94
N LYS A 201 -4.54 15.23 -33.83
CA LYS A 201 -5.75 15.68 -33.12
C LYS A 201 -5.85 15.10 -31.71
N GLY A 202 -4.83 14.39 -31.24
CA GLY A 202 -4.81 13.75 -29.93
C GLY A 202 -5.58 12.43 -29.86
N LYS A 203 -6.02 11.86 -30.99
CA LYS A 203 -6.78 10.61 -30.98
C LYS A 203 -5.86 9.40 -30.89
N VAL A 204 -6.11 8.53 -29.91
CA VAL A 204 -5.39 7.26 -29.74
C VAL A 204 -5.55 6.36 -30.97
N LEU A 205 -4.43 5.87 -31.48
CA LEU A 205 -4.37 4.89 -32.55
C LEU A 205 -4.50 3.49 -31.95
N LYS A 206 -5.70 2.91 -32.00
CA LYS A 206 -6.09 1.67 -31.27
C LYS A 206 -5.09 0.51 -31.36
N GLY A 207 -4.49 0.26 -32.53
CA GLY A 207 -3.53 -0.84 -32.74
C GLY A 207 -2.12 -0.60 -32.20
N THR A 208 -1.90 0.52 -31.49
CA THR A 208 -0.58 0.93 -31.00
C THR A 208 -0.48 0.88 -29.47
N VAL A 209 -1.57 0.55 -28.78
CA VAL A 209 -1.57 0.48 -27.31
C VAL A 209 -0.82 -0.78 -26.88
N LYS A 210 0.19 -0.59 -26.04
CA LYS A 210 0.84 -1.65 -25.28
C LYS A 210 0.73 -1.33 -23.80
N GLU A 211 0.57 -2.34 -22.98
CA GLU A 211 0.51 -2.19 -21.53
C GLU A 211 1.27 -3.29 -20.80
N THR A 212 1.73 -2.99 -19.59
CA THR A 212 2.32 -3.94 -18.65
C THR A 212 2.02 -3.52 -17.22
N MET A 213 2.31 -4.39 -16.26
CA MET A 213 1.94 -4.23 -14.86
C MET A 213 3.16 -4.37 -13.94
N ILE A 214 3.24 -3.49 -12.96
CA ILE A 214 4.22 -3.50 -11.86
C ILE A 214 3.43 -3.73 -10.56
N GLY A 215 3.69 -4.84 -9.89
CA GLY A 215 3.01 -5.20 -8.64
C GLY A 215 3.18 -6.68 -8.31
N ARG A 216 2.64 -7.11 -7.16
CA ARG A 216 2.56 -8.52 -6.77
C ARG A 216 1.13 -8.99 -6.86
N LYS A 217 0.79 -9.66 -7.97
CA LYS A 217 -0.59 -10.05 -8.25
C LYS A 217 -0.82 -11.49 -7.81
N VAL A 218 -1.86 -11.70 -7.01
CA VAL A 218 -2.25 -13.01 -6.48
C VAL A 218 -3.69 -13.36 -6.87
N SER A 219 -4.05 -14.63 -6.74
CA SER A 219 -5.45 -15.08 -6.80
C SER A 219 -6.27 -14.54 -5.62
N LEU A 220 -7.60 -14.42 -5.78
CA LEU A 220 -8.46 -13.83 -4.75
C LEU A 220 -8.56 -14.68 -3.47
N ASP A 221 -8.29 -15.98 -3.57
CA ASP A 221 -8.17 -16.91 -2.46
C ASP A 221 -6.77 -16.90 -1.81
N LEU A 222 -5.87 -16.04 -2.29
CA LEU A 222 -4.47 -15.91 -1.85
C LEU A 222 -3.64 -17.18 -2.00
N ALA A 223 -4.10 -18.17 -2.77
CA ALA A 223 -3.42 -19.47 -2.91
C ALA A 223 -2.27 -19.47 -3.92
N ARG A 224 -2.23 -18.51 -4.85
CA ARG A 224 -1.24 -18.48 -5.93
C ARG A 224 -0.79 -17.07 -6.28
N GLU A 225 0.52 -16.90 -6.40
CA GLU A 225 1.13 -15.73 -7.03
C GLU A 225 1.08 -15.88 -8.55
N LEU A 226 0.44 -14.92 -9.22
CA LEU A 226 0.36 -14.86 -10.68
C LEU A 226 1.62 -14.22 -11.26
N PHE A 227 2.12 -13.17 -10.61
CA PHE A 227 3.42 -12.55 -10.87
C PHE A 227 3.85 -11.65 -9.71
N ASP A 228 5.16 -11.37 -9.62
CA ASP A 228 5.75 -10.33 -8.78
C ASP A 228 6.75 -9.53 -9.62
N THR A 229 6.33 -8.35 -10.08
CA THR A 229 7.14 -7.41 -10.89
C THR A 229 7.44 -6.13 -10.13
N ARG A 230 7.23 -6.12 -8.81
CA ARG A 230 7.52 -4.97 -7.95
C ARG A 230 8.99 -4.56 -8.08
N ILE A 231 9.24 -3.27 -7.98
CA ILE A 231 10.58 -2.70 -8.13
C ILE A 231 11.27 -2.68 -6.77
N PRO A 232 12.36 -3.44 -6.54
CA PRO A 232 13.10 -3.36 -5.29
C PRO A 232 13.69 -1.95 -5.08
N PRO A 233 14.08 -1.57 -3.85
CA PRO A 233 14.80 -0.33 -3.59
C PRO A 233 15.99 -0.16 -4.54
N PHE A 234 16.08 1.00 -5.19
CA PHE A 234 17.08 1.35 -6.23
C PHE A 234 17.06 0.49 -7.50
N GLY A 235 16.12 -0.45 -7.60
CA GLY A 235 15.85 -1.20 -8.82
C GLY A 235 15.12 -0.36 -9.88
N SER A 236 15.07 -0.91 -11.09
CA SER A 236 14.33 -0.32 -12.18
C SER A 236 13.46 -1.35 -12.89
N PHE A 237 12.33 -0.89 -13.41
CA PHE A 237 11.51 -1.59 -14.38
C PHE A 237 11.65 -0.90 -15.73
N GLU A 238 11.82 -1.67 -16.80
CA GLU A 238 11.94 -1.16 -18.17
C GLU A 238 10.74 -1.61 -19.01
N PHE A 239 10.11 -0.65 -19.69
CA PHE A 239 9.03 -0.89 -20.62
C PHE A 239 9.48 -0.52 -22.03
N ASP A 240 9.77 -1.56 -22.82
CA ASP A 240 10.13 -1.43 -24.23
C ASP A 240 8.87 -1.30 -25.11
N TYR A 241 8.69 -0.10 -25.65
CA TYR A 241 7.65 0.20 -26.61
C TYR A 241 8.21 0.14 -28.02
N ASP A 242 7.58 -0.66 -28.87
CA ASP A 242 7.99 -0.81 -30.27
C ASP A 242 6.80 -1.23 -31.13
N VAL A 243 6.41 -0.36 -32.07
CA VAL A 243 5.29 -0.59 -32.98
C VAL A 243 5.63 -0.13 -34.39
N ARG A 244 4.97 -0.74 -35.40
CA ARG A 244 5.04 -0.25 -36.78
C ARG A 244 4.45 1.16 -36.86
N ARG A 245 5.16 2.10 -37.49
CA ARG A 245 4.76 3.51 -37.64
C ARG A 245 3.50 3.62 -38.51
N PRO A 246 2.33 4.00 -37.94
CA PRO A 246 1.14 4.32 -38.71
C PRO A 246 1.31 5.67 -39.42
N ALA A 247 0.74 5.84 -40.61
CA ALA A 247 0.84 7.09 -41.38
C ALA A 247 0.28 8.33 -40.66
N LYS A 248 -0.66 8.14 -39.73
CA LYS A 248 -1.31 9.22 -38.97
C LYS A 248 -0.64 9.50 -37.61
N ALA A 249 0.44 8.81 -37.25
CA ALA A 249 1.04 8.96 -35.93
C ALA A 249 1.83 10.27 -35.84
N ASP A 250 1.54 11.05 -34.80
CA ASP A 250 2.13 12.37 -34.54
C ASP A 250 2.96 12.40 -33.25
N ARG A 251 2.52 11.66 -32.22
CA ARG A 251 3.25 11.53 -30.94
C ARG A 251 3.15 10.14 -30.35
N ILE A 252 4.15 9.78 -29.56
CA ILE A 252 4.08 8.70 -28.59
C ILE A 252 3.68 9.27 -27.23
N VAL A 253 2.82 8.55 -26.52
CA VAL A 253 2.35 8.86 -25.18
C VAL A 253 2.68 7.70 -24.26
N PHE A 254 3.33 8.00 -23.14
CA PHE A 254 3.45 7.09 -22.01
C PHE A 254 2.55 7.57 -20.88
N GLU A 255 1.80 6.65 -20.29
CA GLU A 255 1.00 6.87 -19.07
C GLU A 255 1.33 5.81 -18.04
N VAL A 256 1.53 6.23 -16.78
CA VAL A 256 1.68 5.33 -15.64
C VAL A 256 0.55 5.62 -14.68
N TRP A 257 -0.30 4.62 -14.49
CA TRP A 257 -1.45 4.66 -13.60
C TRP A 257 -1.16 3.87 -12.33
N VAL A 258 -1.57 4.39 -11.18
CA VAL A 258 -1.52 3.68 -9.91
C VAL A 258 -2.94 3.36 -9.49
N PHE A 259 -3.20 2.10 -9.13
CA PHE A 259 -4.45 1.61 -8.57
C PHE A 259 -4.17 1.12 -7.14
N PRO A 260 -4.31 1.99 -6.13
CA PRO A 260 -4.01 1.65 -4.73
C PRO A 260 -4.76 0.42 -4.21
N ASP A 261 -6.02 0.27 -4.62
CA ASP A 261 -6.96 -0.72 -4.08
C ASP A 261 -7.31 -1.84 -5.09
N GLU A 262 -6.41 -2.18 -6.02
CA GLU A 262 -6.70 -3.12 -7.12
C GLU A 262 -7.21 -4.49 -6.63
N PHE A 263 -6.53 -5.08 -5.63
CA PHE A 263 -6.95 -6.35 -5.07
C PHE A 263 -8.34 -6.27 -4.44
N TYR A 264 -8.58 -5.23 -3.63
CA TYR A 264 -9.87 -5.03 -2.96
C TYR A 264 -11.01 -4.82 -3.95
N ASN A 265 -10.79 -4.02 -5.01
CA ASN A 265 -11.78 -3.82 -6.07
C ASN A 265 -12.18 -5.16 -6.70
N ARG A 266 -11.20 -5.98 -7.09
CA ARG A 266 -11.48 -7.32 -7.65
C ARG A 266 -12.18 -8.23 -6.65
N PHE A 267 -11.77 -8.19 -5.39
CA PHE A 267 -12.37 -8.98 -4.32
C PHE A 267 -13.84 -8.60 -4.12
N PHE A 268 -14.15 -7.31 -3.91
CA PHE A 268 -15.52 -6.84 -3.70
C PHE A 268 -16.42 -7.11 -4.91
N GLU A 269 -15.92 -6.87 -6.13
CA GLU A 269 -16.66 -7.21 -7.34
C GLU A 269 -17.00 -8.70 -7.42
N ASN A 270 -16.04 -9.57 -7.08
CA ASN A 270 -16.25 -11.01 -7.08
C ASN A 270 -17.23 -11.44 -5.98
N SER A 271 -17.09 -10.92 -4.76
CA SER A 271 -17.98 -11.22 -3.63
C SER A 271 -19.42 -10.77 -3.90
N LEU A 272 -19.61 -9.62 -4.56
CA LEU A 272 -20.93 -9.15 -5.01
C LEU A 272 -21.54 -10.05 -6.09
N LYS A 273 -20.73 -10.51 -7.06
CA LYS A 273 -21.17 -11.45 -8.11
C LYS A 273 -21.58 -12.80 -7.53
N MET A 274 -20.80 -13.31 -6.57
CA MET A 274 -21.03 -14.61 -5.93
C MET A 274 -22.11 -14.58 -4.84
N ARG A 275 -22.53 -13.39 -4.38
CA ARG A 275 -23.46 -13.18 -3.26
C ARG A 275 -23.03 -13.94 -2.01
N ASP A 276 -21.79 -13.71 -1.57
CA ASP A 276 -21.23 -14.37 -0.39
C ASP A 276 -22.12 -14.15 0.85
N PRO A 277 -22.73 -15.21 1.42
CA PRO A 277 -23.63 -15.09 2.57
C PRO A 277 -22.93 -14.66 3.86
N ALA A 278 -21.59 -14.75 3.92
CA ALA A 278 -20.80 -14.33 5.08
C ALA A 278 -20.51 -12.81 5.09
N MET A 279 -20.94 -12.08 4.06
CA MET A 279 -20.70 -10.65 3.89
C MET A 279 -22.00 -9.87 3.70
N LYS A 280 -22.03 -8.65 4.23
CA LYS A 280 -23.16 -7.75 4.04
C LYS A 280 -23.02 -7.02 2.70
N MET A 281 -23.98 -7.26 1.80
CA MET A 281 -23.92 -6.74 0.43
C MET A 281 -23.86 -5.21 0.36
N GLU A 282 -24.56 -4.50 1.25
CA GLU A 282 -24.53 -3.03 1.27
C GLU A 282 -23.16 -2.49 1.70
N GLU A 283 -22.51 -3.12 2.68
CA GLU A 283 -21.14 -2.76 3.09
C GLU A 283 -20.14 -3.01 1.94
N LEU A 284 -20.28 -4.12 1.19
CA LEU A 284 -19.44 -4.40 0.02
C LEU A 284 -19.63 -3.38 -1.11
N LYS A 285 -20.87 -2.96 -1.38
CA LYS A 285 -21.15 -1.94 -2.40
C LYS A 285 -20.53 -0.60 -2.03
N GLU A 286 -20.65 -0.18 -0.77
CA GLU A 286 -20.06 1.09 -0.31
C GLU A 286 -18.53 1.02 -0.30
N ALA A 287 -17.96 -0.12 0.10
CA ALA A 287 -16.51 -0.35 0.02
C ALA A 287 -16.02 -0.25 -1.42
N LEU A 288 -16.65 -0.96 -2.37
CA LEU A 288 -16.29 -0.90 -3.80
C LEU A 288 -16.44 0.51 -4.39
N LYS A 289 -17.50 1.22 -4.03
CA LYS A 289 -17.70 2.62 -4.45
C LYS A 289 -16.57 3.52 -3.92
N THR A 290 -16.13 3.31 -2.68
CA THR A 290 -15.03 4.06 -2.08
C THR A 290 -13.69 3.75 -2.75
N THR A 291 -13.39 2.48 -3.02
CA THR A 291 -12.09 2.04 -3.53
C THR A 291 -11.94 2.12 -5.04
N SER A 292 -13.05 2.07 -5.81
CA SER A 292 -12.99 2.14 -7.28
C SER A 292 -12.52 3.49 -7.82
N GLY A 293 -12.68 4.56 -7.05
CA GLY A 293 -12.25 5.93 -7.40
C GLY A 293 -10.81 6.27 -7.02
N SER A 294 -10.05 5.37 -6.40
CA SER A 294 -8.72 5.68 -5.86
C SER A 294 -7.59 5.70 -6.89
N GLY A 295 -7.86 5.26 -8.13
CA GLY A 295 -6.87 5.23 -9.19
C GLY A 295 -6.50 6.62 -9.72
N TYR A 296 -5.20 6.84 -9.99
CA TYR A 296 -4.72 8.12 -10.50
C TYR A 296 -3.56 7.97 -11.50
N ILE A 297 -3.38 9.00 -12.34
CA ILE A 297 -2.22 9.10 -13.23
C ILE A 297 -1.03 9.62 -12.43
N LEU A 298 0.00 8.80 -12.32
CA LEU A 298 1.25 9.16 -11.65
C LEU A 298 2.20 9.91 -12.58
N PHE A 299 2.27 9.48 -13.85
CA PHE A 299 3.14 10.06 -14.87
C PHE A 299 2.45 10.05 -16.23
N LYS A 300 2.61 11.13 -16.98
CA LYS A 300 2.22 11.21 -18.39
C LYS A 300 3.26 12.01 -19.16
N ARG A 301 3.72 11.47 -20.29
CA ARG A 301 4.67 12.16 -21.17
C ARG A 301 4.31 11.92 -22.62
N GLU A 302 4.24 13.01 -23.38
CA GLU A 302 4.08 13.00 -24.83
C GLU A 302 5.41 13.36 -25.50
N ILE A 303 5.74 12.68 -26.59
CA ILE A 303 6.96 12.94 -27.36
C ILE A 303 6.61 12.91 -28.85
N PHE A 304 6.93 13.99 -29.57
CA PHE A 304 6.72 14.12 -31.01
C PHE A 304 7.55 13.13 -31.80
N ILE A 305 7.03 12.53 -32.87
CA ILE A 305 7.68 11.42 -33.63
C ILE A 305 7.87 11.67 -35.13
#